data_AF-G9QKG4-F1
#
_entry.id   AF-G9QKG4-F1
#
_cell.length_a   1.000
_cell.length_b   1.000
_cell.length_c   1.000
_cell.angle_alpha   90.00
_cell.angle_beta   90.00
_cell.angle_gamma   90.00
#
_symmetry.space_group_name_H-M   'P 1'
#
loop_
_entity.id
_entity.type
_entity.pdbx_description
1 polymer ?
#
loop_
_entity_poly.entity_id
_entity_poly.type
_entity_poly.pdbx_seq_one_letter_code
_entity_poly.pdbx_strand_id
1 'polypeptide(L)'
;MPYLLMAAVIICMTLSLRELFVPSRWKYKKLSFENFLLLGLLYVTIMIGFGLLYLLLEMQGYAILTGKGTYSESFFEKLHTSLYFSGITLFTVGYGDLVPNGVGRWIALVEAWLGYTIPAAFVVKTFIDWEK
;
A
#
# COMPACT_ATOMS: atom_id res chain seq x y z
N MET A 1 -17.27 11.15 -9.91
CA MET A 1 -15.95 10.89 -10.54
C MET A 1 -14.87 10.42 -9.57
N PRO A 2 -14.53 11.12 -8.47
CA PRO A 2 -13.44 10.70 -7.57
C PRO A 2 -13.70 9.36 -6.86
N TYR A 3 -14.96 9.06 -6.51
CA TYR A 3 -15.35 7.78 -5.92
C TYR A 3 -15.12 6.56 -6.82
N LEU A 4 -15.25 6.72 -8.15
CA LEU A 4 -14.97 5.65 -9.11
C LEU A 4 -13.47 5.35 -9.19
N LEU A 5 -12.63 6.39 -9.11
CA LEU A 5 -11.17 6.24 -9.07
C LEU A 5 -10.73 5.53 -7.80
N MET A 6 -11.30 5.88 -6.64
CA MET A 6 -11.02 5.16 -5.38
C MET A 6 -11.41 3.68 -5.47
N ALA A 7 -12.58 3.38 -6.03
CA ALA A 7 -13.01 2.00 -6.23
C ALA A 7 -12.06 1.24 -7.16
N ALA A 8 -11.62 1.85 -8.26
CA ALA A 8 -10.64 1.27 -9.17
C ALA A 8 -9.30 1.00 -8.49
N VAL A 9 -8.80 1.93 -7.68
CA VAL A 9 -7.56 1.76 -6.91
C VAL A 9 -7.68 0.60 -5.92
N ILE A 10 -8.79 0.51 -5.19
CA ILE A 10 -9.04 -0.62 -4.26
C ILE A 10 -9.10 -1.93 -5.03
N ILE A 11 -9.79 -1.99 -6.16
CA ILE A 11 -9.86 -3.19 -7.00
C ILE A 11 -8.45 -3.59 -7.45
N CYS A 12 -7.65 -2.66 -7.98
CA CYS A 12 -6.27 -2.94 -8.38
C CYS A 12 -5.44 -3.50 -7.22
N MET A 13 -5.48 -2.89 -6.03
CA MET A 13 -4.76 -3.41 -4.86
C MET A 13 -5.23 -4.82 -4.47
N THR A 14 -6.54 -5.09 -4.49
CA THR A 14 -7.06 -6.43 -4.18
C THR A 14 -6.69 -7.48 -5.22
N LEU A 15 -6.61 -7.10 -6.50
CA LEU A 15 -6.15 -8.00 -7.57
C LEU A 15 -4.67 -8.32 -7.42
N SER A 16 -3.83 -7.32 -7.12
CA SER A 16 -2.40 -7.53 -6.85
C SER A 16 -2.17 -8.38 -5.60
N LEU A 17 -2.95 -8.18 -4.53
CA LEU A 17 -2.91 -9.03 -3.34
C LEU A 17 -3.32 -10.48 -3.64
N ARG A 18 -4.28 -10.70 -4.55
CA ARG A 18 -4.69 -12.05 -4.96
C ARG A 18 -3.58 -12.79 -5.68
N GLU A 19 -2.69 -12.11 -6.40
CA GLU A 19 -1.54 -12.77 -7.05
C GLU A 19 -0.63 -13.50 -6.06
N LEU A 20 -0.56 -13.04 -4.80
CA LEU A 20 0.16 -13.74 -3.74
C LEU A 20 -0.45 -15.12 -3.42
N PHE A 21 -1.78 -15.24 -3.51
CA PHE A 21 -2.52 -16.46 -3.15
C PHE A 21 -2.85 -17.36 -4.33
N VAL A 22 -2.72 -16.87 -5.58
CA VAL A 22 -2.88 -17.72 -6.76
C VAL A 22 -1.68 -18.66 -6.84
N PRO A 23 -1.88 -19.99 -6.77
CA PRO A 23 -0.79 -20.94 -6.93
C PRO A 23 -0.17 -20.73 -8.31
N SER A 24 1.10 -20.33 -8.33
CA SER A 24 1.84 -20.16 -9.57
C SER A 24 1.82 -21.49 -10.30
N ARG A 25 1.20 -21.52 -11.48
CA ARG A 25 1.17 -22.70 -12.36
C ARG A 25 2.55 -23.03 -12.94
N TRP A 26 3.57 -22.21 -12.68
CA TRP A 26 4.90 -22.32 -13.25
C TRP A 26 5.82 -23.11 -12.31
N LYS A 27 5.74 -24.44 -12.51
CA LYS A 27 6.63 -25.49 -12.02
C LYS A 27 8.12 -25.13 -12.11
N TYR A 28 8.80 -25.17 -10.97
CA TYR A 28 10.23 -25.54 -10.80
C TYR A 28 11.34 -24.71 -11.49
N LYS A 29 11.33 -23.37 -11.47
CA LYS A 29 12.54 -22.59 -11.80
C LYS A 29 12.79 -21.44 -10.81
N LYS A 30 14.00 -21.42 -10.23
CA LYS A 30 14.61 -20.39 -9.35
C LYS A 30 13.64 -19.60 -8.46
N LEU A 31 13.07 -20.32 -7.48
CA LEU A 31 12.11 -19.88 -6.45
C LEU A 31 12.51 -18.67 -5.57
N SER A 32 13.71 -18.11 -5.70
CA SER A 32 14.22 -17.10 -4.76
C SER A 32 14.07 -15.65 -5.25
N PHE A 33 14.51 -15.34 -6.47
CA PHE A 33 14.58 -13.94 -6.92
C PHE A 33 13.27 -13.43 -7.52
N GLU A 34 12.56 -14.25 -8.31
CA GLU A 34 11.29 -13.85 -8.94
C GLU A 34 10.20 -13.59 -7.89
N ASN A 35 10.09 -14.47 -6.89
CA ASN A 35 9.16 -14.30 -5.78
C ASN A 35 9.49 -13.08 -4.92
N PHE A 36 10.78 -12.80 -4.70
CA PHE A 36 11.22 -11.58 -4.01
C PHE A 36 10.90 -10.31 -4.80
N LEU A 37 11.11 -10.31 -6.12
CA LEU A 37 10.71 -9.21 -6.99
C LEU A 37 9.19 -9.00 -6.98
N LEU A 38 8.41 -10.08 -7.03
CA LEU A 38 6.95 -10.03 -6.95
C LEU A 38 6.48 -9.43 -5.62
N LEU A 39 7.11 -9.82 -4.51
CA LEU A 39 6.86 -9.21 -3.19
C LEU A 39 7.18 -7.70 -3.20
N GLY A 40 8.34 -7.30 -3.73
CA GLY A 40 8.71 -5.89 -3.85
C GLY A 40 7.71 -5.09 -4.70
N LEU A 41 7.26 -5.66 -5.82
CA LEU A 41 6.29 -5.04 -6.72
C LEU A 41 4.91 -4.91 -6.06
N LEU A 42 4.52 -5.90 -5.25
CA LEU A 42 3.31 -5.85 -4.42
C LEU A 42 3.38 -4.69 -3.42
N TYR A 43 4.51 -4.54 -2.71
CA TYR A 43 4.73 -3.42 -1.78
C TYR A 43 4.62 -2.07 -2.48
N VAL A 44 5.27 -1.90 -3.63
CA VAL A 44 5.19 -0.66 -4.43
C VAL A 44 3.75 -0.39 -4.86
N THR A 45 3.02 -1.41 -5.30
CA THR A 45 1.63 -1.26 -5.74
C THR A 45 0.71 -0.83 -4.61
N ILE A 46 0.87 -1.42 -3.42
CA ILE A 46 0.09 -1.06 -2.23
C ILE A 46 0.43 0.35 -1.77
N MET A 47 1.72 0.70 -1.74
CA MET A 47 2.16 2.07 -1.40
C MET A 47 1.58 3.11 -2.35
N ILE A 48 1.60 2.85 -3.67
CA ILE A 48 0.99 3.75 -4.64
C ILE A 48 -0.54 3.80 -4.45
N GLY A 49 -1.18 2.66 -4.21
CA GLY A 49 -2.63 2.60 -4.03
C GLY A 49 -3.12 3.38 -2.81
N PHE A 50 -2.52 3.18 -1.64
CA PHE A 50 -2.86 3.94 -0.43
C PHE A 50 -2.48 5.42 -0.56
N GLY A 51 -1.31 5.74 -1.13
CA GLY A 51 -0.94 7.13 -1.43
C GLY A 51 -1.95 7.85 -2.33
N LEU A 52 -2.47 7.17 -3.36
CA LEU A 52 -3.54 7.72 -4.20
C LEU A 52 -4.88 7.84 -3.46
N LEU A 53 -5.21 6.91 -2.56
CA LEU A 53 -6.41 7.03 -1.73
C LEU A 53 -6.35 8.26 -0.82
N TYR A 54 -5.21 8.50 -0.15
CA TYR A 54 -5.02 9.69 0.68
C TYR A 54 -5.11 10.97 -0.14
N LEU A 55 -4.44 11.03 -1.29
CA LEU A 55 -4.51 12.18 -2.19
C LEU A 55 -5.96 12.44 -2.64
N LEU A 56 -6.70 11.41 -3.03
CA LEU A 56 -8.07 11.55 -3.52
C LEU A 56 -9.00 12.08 -2.45
N LEU A 57 -8.93 11.61 -1.19
CA LEU A 57 -9.81 12.18 -0.16
C LEU A 57 -9.35 13.58 0.30
N GLU A 58 -8.05 13.89 0.23
CA GLU A 58 -7.55 15.24 0.50
C GLU A 58 -8.06 16.22 -0.56
N MET A 59 -8.08 15.82 -1.83
CA MET A 59 -8.68 16.59 -2.93
C MET A 59 -10.21 16.76 -2.79
N GLN A 60 -10.90 15.89 -2.04
CA GLN A 60 -12.32 16.08 -1.70
C GLN A 60 -12.53 17.07 -0.53
N GLY A 61 -11.46 17.58 0.07
CA GLY A 61 -11.54 18.51 1.20
C GLY A 61 -11.56 17.83 2.57
N TYR A 62 -11.35 16.50 2.64
CA TYR A 62 -11.17 15.84 3.93
C TYR A 62 -9.77 16.13 4.49
N ALA A 63 -9.70 16.58 5.74
CA ALA A 63 -8.45 16.74 6.46
C ALA A 63 -7.93 15.35 6.92
N ILE A 64 -7.36 14.58 5.98
CA ILE A 64 -6.80 13.25 6.26
C ILE A 64 -5.42 13.33 6.89
N LEU A 65 -4.54 14.16 6.33
CA LEU A 65 -3.14 14.23 6.75
C LEU A 65 -2.91 15.58 7.39
N THR A 66 -2.28 15.57 8.56
CA THR A 66 -1.86 16.77 9.26
C THR A 66 -0.36 16.71 9.47
N GLY A 67 0.37 17.66 8.88
CA GLY A 67 1.82 17.72 8.95
C GLY A 67 2.34 19.00 9.60
N LYS A 68 3.59 18.98 10.06
CA LYS A 68 4.32 20.18 10.47
C LYS A 68 4.88 20.90 9.23
N GLY A 69 4.01 21.54 8.44
CA GLY A 69 4.42 22.26 7.24
C GLY A 69 3.28 23.03 6.59
N THR A 70 3.64 24.03 5.78
CA THR A 70 2.69 24.79 4.96
C THR A 70 2.05 23.85 3.95
N TYR A 71 0.73 23.67 3.99
CA TYR A 71 0.01 22.91 2.97
C TYR A 71 0.25 23.57 1.61
N SER A 72 1.08 22.95 0.79
CA SER A 72 1.31 23.41 -0.58
C SER A 72 0.06 23.19 -1.41
N GLU A 73 -0.34 24.18 -2.20
CA GLU A 73 -1.51 24.07 -3.09
C GLU A 73 -1.24 23.19 -4.32
N SER A 74 0.03 22.88 -4.61
CA SER A 74 0.41 22.11 -5.78
C SER A 74 0.01 20.63 -5.65
N PHE A 75 -0.65 20.10 -6.69
CA PHE A 75 -1.02 18.70 -6.79
C PHE A 75 0.17 17.75 -6.65
N PHE A 76 1.32 18.08 -7.24
CA PHE A 76 2.52 17.23 -7.19
C PHE A 76 3.08 17.09 -5.78
N GLU A 77 3.05 18.17 -4.98
CA GLU A 77 3.49 18.15 -3.59
C GLU A 77 2.55 17.30 -2.72
N LYS A 78 1.23 17.40 -2.93
CA LYS A 78 0.24 16.55 -2.25
C LYS A 78 0.39 15.08 -2.61
N LEU A 79 0.65 14.78 -3.89
CA LEU A 79 0.93 13.43 -4.35
C LEU A 79 2.19 12.87 -3.67
N HIS A 80 3.28 13.63 -3.67
CA HIS A 80 4.53 13.22 -3.03
C HIS A 80 4.34 13.00 -1.52
N THR A 81 3.68 13.92 -0.84
CA THR A 81 3.38 13.85 0.60
C THR A 81 2.52 12.64 0.94
N SER A 82 1.50 12.36 0.12
CA SER A 82 0.60 11.20 0.31
C SER A 82 1.30 9.87 0.07
N LEU A 83 2.14 9.78 -0.97
CA LEU A 83 2.96 8.59 -1.25
C LEU A 83 3.99 8.34 -0.15
N TYR A 84 4.64 9.42 0.33
CA TYR A 84 5.57 9.33 1.44
C TYR A 84 4.89 8.87 2.73
N PHE A 85 3.71 9.45 3.06
CA PHE A 85 2.91 9.01 4.21
C PHE A 85 2.53 7.52 4.11
N SER A 86 2.10 7.07 2.94
CA SER A 86 1.80 5.66 2.68
C SER A 86 3.04 4.79 2.90
N GLY A 87 4.20 5.18 2.36
CA GLY A 87 5.46 4.44 2.56
C GLY A 87 5.85 4.30 4.04
N ILE A 88 5.88 5.40 4.79
CA ILE A 88 6.25 5.36 6.23
C ILE A 88 5.24 4.58 7.08
N THR A 89 3.98 4.51 6.64
CA THR A 89 2.91 3.76 7.32
C THR A 89 3.00 2.27 6.99
N LEU A 90 3.12 1.93 5.70
CA LEU A 90 3.20 0.56 5.19
C LEU A 90 4.45 -0.18 5.72
N PHE A 91 5.59 0.51 5.78
CA PHE A 91 6.82 -0.03 6.36
C PHE A 91 6.93 0.20 7.87
N THR A 92 5.92 0.81 8.50
CA THR A 92 5.84 1.00 9.95
C THR A 92 7.00 1.83 10.53
N VAL A 93 7.57 2.70 9.71
CA VAL A 93 8.65 3.62 10.09
C VAL A 93 8.11 4.77 10.93
N GLY A 94 7.02 5.40 10.48
CA GLY A 94 6.24 6.37 11.26
C GLY A 94 7.06 7.50 11.91
N TYR A 95 7.81 8.28 11.13
CA TYR A 95 8.65 9.39 11.65
C TYR A 95 7.89 10.44 12.48
N GLY A 96 6.56 10.52 12.34
CA GLY A 96 5.70 11.43 13.10
C GLY A 96 5.68 12.87 12.59
N ASP A 97 6.26 13.11 11.42
CA ASP A 97 6.19 14.34 10.64
C ASP A 97 4.83 14.55 9.98
N LEU A 98 4.18 13.46 9.58
CA LEU A 98 2.81 13.39 9.09
C LEU A 98 1.96 12.50 9.99
N VAL A 99 0.79 12.99 10.39
CA VAL A 99 -0.13 12.29 11.28
C VAL A 99 -1.49 12.13 10.61
N PRO A 100 -2.08 10.92 10.59
CA PRO A 100 -3.41 10.74 10.07
C PRO A 100 -4.47 11.33 11.02
N ASN A 101 -5.47 11.96 10.45
CA ASN A 101 -6.59 12.60 11.12
C ASN A 101 -7.92 12.16 10.48
N GLY A 102 -9.00 12.28 11.26
CA GLY A 102 -10.34 11.84 10.84
C GLY A 102 -10.37 10.40 10.32
N VAL A 103 -10.96 10.21 9.13
CA VAL A 103 -11.09 8.91 8.45
C VAL A 103 -9.72 8.32 8.06
N GLY A 104 -8.71 9.16 7.87
CA GLY A 104 -7.34 8.72 7.55
C GLY A 104 -6.73 7.76 8.55
N ARG A 105 -7.15 7.84 9.83
CA ARG A 105 -6.68 6.94 10.89
C ARG A 105 -7.06 5.49 10.65
N TRP A 106 -8.30 5.25 10.21
CA TRP A 106 -8.79 3.91 9.92
C TRP A 106 -8.11 3.34 8.68
N ILE A 107 -7.89 4.17 7.66
CA ILE A 107 -7.18 3.77 6.44
C ILE A 107 -5.72 3.42 6.77
N ALA A 108 -5.03 4.25 7.54
CA ALA A 108 -3.64 4.01 7.97
C ALA A 108 -3.51 2.75 8.84
N LEU A 109 -4.52 2.44 9.67
CA LEU A 109 -4.53 1.22 10.46
C LEU A 109 -4.62 -0.03 9.59
N VAL A 110 -5.47 -0.01 8.55
CA VAL A 110 -5.56 -1.11 7.57
C VAL A 110 -4.27 -1.23 6.77
N GLU A 111 -3.68 -0.12 6.35
CA GLU A 111 -2.41 -0.09 5.63
C GLU A 111 -1.26 -0.69 6.45
N ALA A 112 -1.11 -0.29 7.71
CA ALA A 112 -0.10 -0.85 8.61
C ALA A 112 -0.32 -2.35 8.86
N TRP A 113 -1.58 -2.78 9.00
CA TRP A 113 -1.91 -4.19 9.12
C TRP A 113 -1.53 -5.00 7.88
N LEU A 114 -1.75 -4.45 6.67
CA LEU A 114 -1.27 -5.06 5.42
C LEU A 114 0.25 -5.14 5.38
N GLY A 115 0.93 -4.07 5.80
CA GLY A 115 2.40 -4.02 5.89
C GLY A 115 3.01 -5.18 6.69
N TYR A 116 2.39 -5.56 7.81
CA TYR A 116 2.81 -6.70 8.63
C TYR A 116 2.36 -8.07 8.12
N THR A 117 1.19 -8.16 7.49
CA THR A 117 0.62 -9.46 7.07
C THR A 117 1.23 -9.98 5.77
N ILE A 118 1.68 -9.09 4.88
CA ILE A 118 2.25 -9.47 3.57
C ILE A 118 3.51 -10.34 3.69
N PRO A 119 4.53 -10.01 4.51
CA PRO A 119 5.73 -10.86 4.68
C PRO A 119 5.38 -12.20 5.31
N ALA A 120 4.50 -12.20 6.32
CA ALA A 120 4.07 -13.43 6.97
C ALA A 120 3.35 -14.37 5.98
N ALA A 121 2.43 -13.81 5.17
CA ALA A 121 1.73 -14.56 4.12
C ALA A 121 2.71 -15.09 3.07
N PHE A 122 3.69 -14.29 2.66
CA PHE A 122 4.74 -14.70 1.71
C PHE A 122 5.58 -15.87 2.25
N VAL A 123 5.98 -15.81 3.53
CA VAL A 123 6.74 -16.88 4.18
C VAL A 123 5.91 -18.17 4.25
N VAL A 124 4.66 -18.10 4.71
CA VAL A 124 3.76 -19.26 4.79
C VAL A 124 3.57 -19.89 3.41
N LYS A 125 3.34 -19.08 2.37
CA LYS A 125 3.23 -19.55 0.99
C LYS A 125 4.48 -20.30 0.55
N THR A 126 5.66 -19.74 0.83
CA THR A 126 6.95 -20.33 0.45
C THR A 126 7.17 -21.70 1.12
N PHE A 127 6.74 -21.87 2.38
CA PHE A 127 6.81 -23.16 3.06
C PHE A 127 5.81 -24.19 2.52
N ILE A 128 4.55 -23.79 2.28
CA ILE A 128 3.51 -24.69 1.75
C ILE A 128 3.86 -25.15 0.32
N ASP A 129 4.43 -24.27 -0.50
CA ASP A 129 4.89 -24.60 -1.86
C ASP A 129 6.09 -25.57 -1.84
N TRP A 130 6.82 -25.70 -0.73
CA TRP A 130 7.92 -26.66 -0.57
C TRP A 130 7.41 -28.06 -0.19
N GLU A 131 6.28 -28.16 0.53
CA GLU A 131 5.70 -29.46 0.93
C GLU A 131 4.93 -30.19 -0.20
N LYS A 132 4.72 -29.54 -1.36
CA LYS A 132 4.04 -30.12 -2.54
C LYS A 132 5.00 -30.53 -3.64
#